data_AF-A0AAE5CM10-F1
#
_entry.id   AF-A0AAE5CM10-F1
#
_cell.length_a   1.000
_cell.length_b   1.000
_cell.length_c   1.000
_cell.angle_alpha   90.00
_cell.angle_beta   90.00
_cell.angle_gamma   90.00
#
_symmetry.space_group_name_H-M   'P 1'
#
loop_
_entity.id
_entity.type
_entity.pdbx_description
1 polymer ?
#
loop_
_entity_poly.entity_id
_entity_poly.type
_entity_poly.pdbx_seq_one_letter_code
_entity_poly.pdbx_strand_id
1 'polypeptide(L)'
;MQRRPDFLCPRFEASAEIVAKRSRFIGRVSPAFSPEEAEDFIARVKAEHPTARHNVWAYSVGPGTPIERLSDDGEPRGTAGYPVLEVFKKRGVRNIVCVVTRYFGGILLGAGGLLRAYGQAASAALEAAGVASYSYHDILTAIVEYDQYGRVQRELEGRNIVIQSVDFTEKVKVTALVKPADLELIKARVRDLTSGGAVIEVQEGRYVPVD
;
A
#
# COMPACT_ATOMS: atom_id res chain seq x y z
N MET A 1 -5.02 -11.66 -20.25
CA MET A 1 -4.96 -10.49 -19.36
C MET A 1 -4.57 -10.96 -17.96
N GLN A 2 -3.48 -10.42 -17.40
CA GLN A 2 -3.12 -10.69 -16.01
C GLN A 2 -4.24 -10.15 -15.11
N ARG A 3 -4.82 -10.99 -14.25
CA ARG A 3 -5.92 -10.58 -13.38
C ARG A 3 -5.35 -9.59 -12.37
N ARG A 4 -5.86 -8.35 -12.36
CA ARG A 4 -5.49 -7.28 -11.42
C ARG A 4 -6.65 -7.06 -10.45
N PRO A 5 -6.88 -7.96 -9.48
CA PRO A 5 -8.01 -7.87 -8.58
C PRO A 5 -7.81 -6.74 -7.57
N ASP A 6 -8.94 -6.18 -7.11
CA ASP A 6 -8.93 -5.28 -5.98
C ASP A 6 -8.54 -6.04 -4.70
N PHE A 7 -7.92 -5.33 -3.76
CA PHE A 7 -7.51 -5.91 -2.48
C PHE A 7 -7.51 -4.88 -1.35
N LEU A 8 -7.54 -5.38 -0.12
CA LEU A 8 -7.38 -4.55 1.07
C LEU A 8 -5.90 -4.37 1.40
N CYS A 9 -5.50 -3.15 1.75
CA CYS A 9 -4.13 -2.72 2.02
C CYS A 9 -4.13 -1.64 3.12
N PRO A 10 -3.07 -1.49 3.94
CA PRO A 10 -2.95 -0.34 4.83
C PRO A 10 -3.02 0.96 4.03
N ARG A 11 -3.78 1.95 4.50
CA ARG A 11 -3.93 3.21 3.76
C ARG A 11 -2.66 4.05 3.84
N PHE A 12 -2.00 4.06 5.00
CA PHE A 12 -0.79 4.85 5.25
C PHE A 12 0.22 4.06 6.08
N GLU A 13 1.45 4.56 6.15
CA GLU A 13 2.37 4.14 7.20
C GLU A 13 1.85 4.62 8.56
N ALA A 14 1.86 3.72 9.56
CA ALA A 14 1.48 4.07 10.93
C ALA A 14 2.23 3.24 11.97
N SER A 15 2.11 3.66 13.22
CA SER A 15 2.69 2.98 14.37
C SER A 15 1.73 2.93 15.55
N ALA A 16 1.90 1.90 16.38
CA ALA A 16 1.21 1.78 17.66
C ALA A 16 2.11 1.09 18.67
N GLU A 17 1.98 1.46 19.95
CA GLU A 17 2.72 0.83 21.05
C GLU A 17 1.77 0.14 22.01
N ILE A 18 2.18 -1.05 22.46
CA ILE A 18 1.56 -1.74 23.60
C ILE A 18 2.62 -2.12 24.63
N VAL A 19 2.17 -2.32 25.87
CA VAL A 19 3.02 -2.82 26.97
C VAL A 19 2.45 -4.13 27.51
N ALA A 20 3.30 -5.16 27.57
CA ALA A 20 2.94 -6.47 28.12
C ALA A 20 4.05 -6.97 29.05
N LYS A 21 3.69 -7.23 30.32
CA LYS A 21 4.64 -7.63 31.38
C LYS A 21 5.92 -6.77 31.39
N ARG A 22 5.74 -5.44 31.43
CA ARG A 22 6.80 -4.41 31.38
C ARG A 22 7.61 -4.36 30.08
N SER A 23 7.44 -5.31 29.16
CA SER A 23 8.06 -5.25 27.83
C SER A 23 7.25 -4.33 26.94
N ARG A 24 7.92 -3.45 26.18
CA ARG A 24 7.30 -2.56 25.21
C ARG A 24 7.37 -3.19 23.83
N PHE A 25 6.28 -3.13 23.08
CA PHE A 25 6.17 -3.62 21.71
C PHE A 25 5.66 -2.48 20.84
N ILE A 26 6.46 -2.05 19.88
CA ILE A 26 6.13 -0.97 18.96
C ILE A 26 5.91 -1.61 17.59
N GLY A 27 4.65 -1.70 17.18
CA GLY A 27 4.29 -2.13 15.84
C GLY A 27 4.38 -0.94 14.88
N ARG A 28 5.07 -1.12 13.76
CA ARG A 28 5.06 -0.19 12.62
C ARG A 28 4.61 -0.95 11.39
N VAL A 29 3.69 -0.37 10.64
CA VAL A 29 3.12 -0.97 9.44
C VAL A 29 3.18 0.03 8.30
N SER A 30 3.36 -0.46 7.08
CA SER A 30 3.28 0.35 5.86
C SER A 30 2.67 -0.46 4.72
N PRO A 31 1.98 0.18 3.76
CA PRO A 31 1.80 -0.41 2.46
C PRO A 31 3.17 -0.71 1.82
N ALA A 32 3.27 -1.83 1.10
CA ALA A 32 4.44 -2.24 0.32
C ALA A 32 3.98 -3.02 -0.91
N PHE A 33 4.41 -2.59 -2.09
CA PHE A 33 3.98 -3.12 -3.39
C PHE A 33 5.04 -3.98 -4.07
N SER A 34 6.24 -4.04 -3.51
CA SER A 34 7.28 -5.00 -3.90
C SER A 34 8.04 -5.56 -2.69
N PRO A 35 8.71 -6.73 -2.82
CA PRO A 35 9.61 -7.23 -1.78
C PRO A 35 10.70 -6.23 -1.42
N GLU A 36 11.22 -5.48 -2.39
CA GLU A 36 12.25 -4.46 -2.20
C GLU A 36 11.73 -3.32 -1.31
N GLU A 37 10.53 -2.80 -1.58
CA GLU A 37 9.90 -1.77 -0.72
C GLU A 37 9.70 -2.27 0.72
N ALA A 38 9.32 -3.54 0.90
CA ALA A 38 9.17 -4.15 2.21
C ALA A 38 10.53 -4.30 2.93
N GLU A 39 11.57 -4.73 2.21
CA GLU A 39 12.94 -4.88 2.75
C GLU A 39 13.55 -3.53 3.14
N ASP A 40 13.34 -2.49 2.33
CA ASP A 40 13.75 -1.10 2.63
C ASP A 40 13.06 -0.57 3.89
N PHE A 41 11.75 -0.81 4.02
CA PHE A 41 11.01 -0.45 5.23
C PHE A 41 11.57 -1.16 6.47
N ILE A 42 11.84 -2.47 6.38
CA ILE A 42 12.40 -3.25 7.48
C ILE A 42 13.77 -2.69 7.89
N ALA A 43 14.64 -2.42 6.92
CA ALA A 43 15.97 -1.87 7.16
C ALA A 43 15.89 -0.51 7.87
N ARG A 44 14.99 0.37 7.41
CA ARG A 44 14.76 1.69 8.01
C ARG A 44 14.29 1.59 9.46
N VAL A 45 13.27 0.77 9.76
CA VAL A 45 12.77 0.60 11.14
C VAL A 45 13.86 0.00 12.05
N LYS A 46 14.64 -0.98 11.57
CA LYS A 46 15.77 -1.55 12.32
C LYS A 46 16.83 -0.49 12.64
N ALA A 47 17.14 0.40 11.70
CA ALA A 47 18.11 1.48 11.89
C ALA A 47 17.64 2.52 12.92
N GLU A 48 16.33 2.78 13.01
CA GLU A 48 15.74 3.68 14.01
C GLU A 48 15.72 3.08 15.44
N HIS A 49 15.79 1.74 15.56
CA HIS A 49 15.76 1.03 16.84
C HIS A 49 16.99 0.12 17.06
N PRO A 50 18.23 0.66 17.05
CA PRO A 50 19.45 -0.14 17.07
C PRO A 50 19.70 -0.84 18.42
N THR A 51 19.08 -0.34 19.50
CA THR A 51 19.19 -0.93 20.86
C THR A 51 18.07 -1.91 21.18
N ALA A 52 17.11 -2.10 20.26
CA ALA A 52 16.05 -3.07 20.47
C ALA A 52 16.61 -4.50 20.45
N ARG A 53 16.03 -5.36 21.29
CA ARG A 53 16.48 -6.76 21.38
C ARG A 53 16.04 -7.57 20.17
N HIS A 54 14.84 -7.28 19.67
CA HIS A 54 14.21 -7.96 18.55
C HIS A 54 13.43 -6.95 17.72
N ASN A 55 13.60 -7.02 16.40
CA ASN A 55 12.85 -6.35 15.37
C ASN A 55 12.21 -7.42 14.48
N VAL A 56 11.15 -8.02 15.03
CA VAL A 56 10.36 -9.08 14.38
C VAL A 56 9.60 -8.47 13.23
N TRP A 57 9.49 -9.18 12.11
CA TRP A 57 8.78 -8.63 10.95
C TRP A 57 8.05 -9.70 10.17
N ALA A 58 7.04 -9.26 9.42
CA ALA A 58 6.40 -10.03 8.37
C ALA A 58 5.93 -9.10 7.25
N TYR A 59 5.89 -9.62 6.03
CA TYR A 59 5.25 -8.94 4.90
C TYR A 59 4.47 -9.93 4.04
N SER A 60 3.47 -9.40 3.33
CA SER A 60 2.68 -10.11 2.33
C SER A 60 2.51 -9.17 1.14
N VAL A 61 3.20 -9.45 0.03
CA VAL A 61 3.28 -8.55 -1.13
C VAL A 61 2.93 -9.28 -2.41
N GLY A 62 2.03 -8.71 -3.19
CA GLY A 62 1.56 -9.21 -4.47
C GLY A 62 0.03 -9.11 -4.57
N PRO A 63 -0.51 -8.57 -5.69
CA PRO A 63 -1.95 -8.44 -5.87
C PRO A 63 -2.67 -9.78 -6.07
N GLY A 64 -1.98 -10.80 -6.62
CA GLY A 64 -2.50 -12.14 -6.85
C GLY A 64 -2.28 -13.08 -5.66
N THR A 65 -1.40 -14.08 -5.86
CA THR A 65 -0.84 -14.88 -4.77
C THR A 65 0.32 -14.09 -4.16
N PRO A 66 0.20 -13.59 -2.92
CA PRO A 66 1.25 -12.78 -2.33
C PRO A 66 2.47 -13.63 -1.97
N ILE A 67 3.65 -13.03 -2.10
CA ILE A 67 4.89 -13.50 -1.52
C ILE A 67 4.84 -13.13 -0.04
N GLU A 68 4.89 -14.14 0.82
CA GLU A 68 4.88 -13.96 2.27
C GLU A 68 6.25 -14.33 2.84
N ARG A 69 6.81 -13.44 3.65
CA ARG A 69 8.00 -13.73 4.46
C ARG A 69 7.82 -13.21 5.87
N LEU A 70 8.52 -13.83 6.81
CA LEU A 70 8.52 -13.45 8.22
C LEU A 70 9.87 -13.76 8.85
N SER A 71 10.15 -13.13 9.98
CA SER A 71 11.29 -13.42 10.84
C SER A 71 10.92 -13.26 12.30
N ASP A 72 11.32 -14.22 13.13
CA ASP A 72 11.24 -14.13 14.59
C ASP A 72 12.40 -13.31 15.19
N ASP A 73 13.39 -12.88 14.40
CA ASP A 73 14.51 -12.00 14.81
C ASP A 73 15.17 -12.39 16.16
N GLY A 74 15.37 -13.69 16.40
CA GLY A 74 15.98 -14.23 17.61
C GLY A 74 15.01 -14.52 18.77
N GLU A 75 13.71 -14.26 18.61
CA GLU A 75 12.68 -14.82 19.48
C GLU A 75 12.56 -16.35 19.30
N PRO A 76 11.95 -17.07 20.26
CA PRO A 76 11.66 -18.48 20.09
C PRO A 76 10.86 -18.72 18.79
N ARG A 77 11.30 -19.72 18.02
CA ARG A 77 10.76 -20.02 16.69
C ARG A 77 9.23 -20.15 16.68
N GLY A 78 8.59 -19.43 15.77
CA GLY A 78 7.15 -19.44 15.56
C GLY A 78 6.35 -18.64 16.60
N THR A 79 7.00 -17.95 17.53
CA THR A 79 6.30 -17.21 18.60
C THR A 79 6.09 -15.72 18.32
N ALA A 80 6.67 -15.19 17.23
CA ALA A 80 6.66 -13.76 16.96
C ALA A 80 6.26 -13.39 15.53
N GLY A 81 7.04 -13.77 14.51
CA GLY A 81 6.79 -13.40 13.11
C GLY A 81 5.50 -14.01 12.56
N TYR A 82 5.17 -15.24 12.98
CA TYR A 82 3.93 -15.90 12.59
C TYR A 82 2.66 -15.17 13.07
N PRO A 83 2.54 -14.79 14.37
CA PRO A 83 1.46 -13.90 14.83
C PRO A 83 1.29 -12.60 14.05
N VAL A 84 2.38 -11.97 13.62
CA VAL A 84 2.33 -10.72 12.83
C VAL A 84 1.70 -11.02 11.46
N LEU A 85 2.17 -12.06 10.76
CA LEU A 85 1.62 -12.46 9.45
C LEU A 85 0.14 -12.88 9.56
N GLU A 86 -0.23 -13.59 10.64
CA GLU A 86 -1.61 -14.04 10.88
C GLU A 86 -2.60 -12.88 11.02
N VAL A 87 -2.18 -11.72 11.51
CA VAL A 87 -3.03 -10.51 11.54
C VAL A 87 -3.45 -10.11 10.13
N PHE A 88 -2.51 -10.11 9.18
CA PHE A 88 -2.80 -9.71 7.80
C PHE A 88 -3.81 -10.68 7.18
N LYS A 89 -3.57 -11.99 7.35
CA LYS A 89 -4.42 -13.07 6.84
C LYS A 89 -5.83 -12.99 7.37
N LYS A 90 -6.00 -12.85 8.69
CA LYS A 90 -7.31 -12.76 9.32
C LYS A 90 -8.08 -11.50 8.92
N ARG A 91 -7.37 -10.40 8.62
CA ARG A 91 -7.96 -9.15 8.13
C ARG A 91 -8.17 -9.13 6.62
N GLY A 92 -7.67 -10.13 5.88
CA GLY A 92 -7.73 -10.17 4.42
C GLY A 92 -6.87 -9.10 3.72
N VAL A 93 -5.87 -8.56 4.43
CA VAL A 93 -5.01 -7.46 3.97
C VAL A 93 -3.75 -8.02 3.31
N ARG A 94 -3.33 -7.40 2.21
CA ARG A 94 -2.09 -7.69 1.46
C ARG A 94 -1.38 -6.40 1.06
N ASN A 95 -0.25 -6.51 0.38
CA ASN A 95 0.67 -5.40 0.08
C ASN A 95 1.03 -4.62 1.34
N ILE A 96 1.49 -5.36 2.34
CA ILE A 96 1.70 -4.89 3.70
C ILE A 96 3.04 -5.39 4.21
N VAL A 97 3.77 -4.53 4.91
CA VAL A 97 4.92 -4.87 5.73
C VAL A 97 4.67 -4.39 7.16
N CYS A 98 5.01 -5.21 8.15
CA CYS A 98 4.98 -4.80 9.55
C CYS A 98 6.27 -5.24 10.25
N VAL A 99 6.81 -4.32 11.05
CA VAL A 99 7.92 -4.56 11.98
C VAL A 99 7.41 -4.31 13.40
N VAL A 100 7.61 -5.27 14.30
CA VAL A 100 7.34 -5.12 15.72
C VAL A 100 8.67 -5.10 16.47
N THR A 101 9.03 -3.92 16.95
CA THR A 101 10.22 -3.68 17.76
C THR A 101 9.91 -3.98 19.22
N ARG A 102 10.72 -4.83 19.86
CA ARG A 102 10.56 -5.21 21.27
C ARG A 102 11.71 -4.71 22.14
N TYR A 103 11.34 -4.02 23.22
CA TYR A 103 12.22 -3.72 24.35
C TYR A 103 11.84 -4.60 25.54
N PHE A 104 12.79 -5.43 26.02
CA PHE A 104 12.56 -6.37 27.11
C PHE A 104 12.41 -5.66 28.45
N GLY A 105 11.33 -5.97 29.17
CA GLY A 105 10.99 -5.33 30.45
C GLY A 105 11.45 -6.07 31.72
N GLY A 106 12.36 -7.04 31.61
CA GLY A 106 12.85 -7.83 32.74
C GLY A 106 11.95 -9.01 33.15
N ILE A 107 10.76 -9.17 32.57
CA ILE A 107 9.83 -10.27 32.88
C ILE A 107 9.54 -11.09 31.63
N LEU A 108 9.74 -12.41 31.72
CA LEU A 108 9.46 -13.33 30.62
C LEU A 108 7.95 -13.46 30.36
N LEU A 109 7.57 -13.44 29.08
CA LEU A 109 6.18 -13.61 28.65
C LEU A 109 5.77 -15.08 28.52
N GLY A 110 6.72 -15.98 28.22
CA GLY A 110 6.45 -17.34 27.77
C GLY A 110 5.91 -17.36 26.33
N ALA A 111 5.91 -18.53 25.67
CA ALA A 111 5.55 -18.66 24.25
C ALA A 111 4.14 -18.11 23.95
N GLY A 112 3.14 -18.50 24.74
CA GLY A 112 1.76 -17.99 24.58
C GLY A 112 1.62 -16.48 24.82
N GLY A 113 2.46 -15.91 25.69
CA GLY A 113 2.48 -14.46 25.93
C GLY A 113 3.10 -13.70 24.76
N LEU A 114 4.16 -14.23 24.14
CA LEU A 114 4.78 -13.65 22.95
C LEU A 114 3.82 -13.67 21.76
N LEU A 115 3.17 -14.82 21.50
CA LEU A 115 2.18 -14.97 20.43
C LEU A 115 1.11 -13.86 20.51
N ARG A 116 0.58 -13.62 21.71
CA ARG A 116 -0.44 -12.58 21.92
C ARG A 116 0.14 -11.17 21.78
N ALA A 117 1.29 -10.87 22.36
CA ALA A 117 1.87 -9.53 22.33
C ALA A 117 2.24 -9.09 20.90
N TYR A 118 2.90 -9.96 20.11
CA TYR A 118 3.24 -9.65 18.73
C TYR A 118 2.02 -9.46 17.83
N GLY A 119 1.01 -10.34 17.96
CA GLY A 119 -0.25 -10.19 17.22
C GLY A 119 -1.01 -8.91 17.61
N GLN A 120 -1.05 -8.56 18.90
CA GLN A 120 -1.71 -7.34 19.36
C GLN A 120 -1.01 -6.08 18.86
N ALA A 121 0.33 -6.02 18.92
CA ALA A 121 1.10 -4.89 18.42
C ALA A 121 0.89 -4.68 16.91
N ALA A 122 0.91 -5.76 16.12
CA ALA A 122 0.64 -5.70 14.68
C ALA A 122 -0.80 -5.28 14.38
N SER A 123 -1.80 -5.79 15.12
CA SER A 123 -3.20 -5.40 14.95
C SER A 123 -3.41 -3.92 15.28
N ALA A 124 -2.83 -3.42 16.37
CA ALA A 124 -2.94 -2.02 16.76
C ALA A 124 -2.30 -1.09 15.73
N ALA A 125 -1.14 -1.46 15.17
CA ALA A 125 -0.49 -0.69 14.11
C ALA A 125 -1.34 -0.66 12.83
N LEU A 126 -1.93 -1.80 12.44
CA LEU A 126 -2.82 -1.88 11.28
C LEU A 126 -4.11 -1.08 11.48
N GLU A 127 -4.67 -1.08 12.69
CA GLU A 127 -5.81 -0.23 13.04
C GLU A 127 -5.46 1.26 12.93
N ALA A 128 -4.27 1.65 13.41
CA ALA A 128 -3.78 3.02 13.28
C ALA A 128 -3.55 3.45 11.81
N ALA A 129 -3.10 2.54 10.95
CA ALA A 129 -2.91 2.80 9.52
C ALA A 129 -4.24 2.98 8.76
N GLY A 130 -5.32 2.40 9.29
CA GLY A 130 -6.54 2.19 8.55
C GLY A 130 -6.34 1.19 7.39
N VAL A 131 -7.45 0.71 6.84
CA VAL A 131 -7.46 -0.20 5.69
C VAL A 131 -8.30 0.43 4.59
N ALA A 132 -7.79 0.38 3.37
CA ALA A 132 -8.43 0.88 2.17
C ALA A 132 -8.54 -0.23 1.12
N SER A 133 -9.54 -0.12 0.25
CA SER A 133 -9.61 -0.94 -0.96
C SER A 133 -8.67 -0.33 -1.99
N TYR A 134 -7.84 -1.14 -2.64
CA TYR A 134 -6.95 -0.70 -3.70
C TYR A 134 -7.40 -1.31 -5.01
N SER A 135 -7.47 -0.47 -6.05
CA SER A 135 -7.77 -0.92 -7.40
C SER A 135 -6.75 -0.39 -8.40
N TYR A 136 -6.46 -1.21 -9.40
CA TYR A 136 -5.46 -0.88 -10.40
C TYR A 136 -6.02 0.08 -11.44
N HIS A 137 -5.25 1.14 -11.72
CA HIS A 137 -5.54 2.11 -12.76
C HIS A 137 -4.32 2.28 -13.67
N ASP A 138 -4.53 2.31 -14.99
CA ASP A 138 -3.52 2.73 -15.94
C ASP A 138 -3.40 4.26 -15.94
N ILE A 139 -2.23 4.76 -16.34
CA ILE A 139 -1.98 6.19 -16.44
C ILE A 139 -2.25 6.62 -17.89
N LEU A 140 -3.32 7.38 -18.10
CA LEU A 140 -3.66 7.98 -19.38
C LEU A 140 -3.18 9.42 -19.39
N THR A 141 -2.36 9.75 -20.39
CA THR A 141 -1.92 11.12 -20.67
C THR A 141 -2.58 11.61 -21.95
N ALA A 142 -3.28 12.74 -21.90
CA ALA A 142 -3.85 13.41 -23.05
C ALA A 142 -3.23 14.79 -23.21
N ILE A 143 -2.58 15.05 -24.34
CA ILE A 143 -2.04 16.36 -24.70
C ILE A 143 -3.01 17.02 -25.67
N VAL A 144 -3.58 18.15 -25.27
CA VAL A 144 -4.69 18.83 -25.96
C VAL A 144 -4.46 20.33 -26.05
N GLU A 145 -5.15 20.96 -27.00
CA GLU A 145 -5.16 22.42 -27.10
C GLU A 145 -5.91 23.07 -25.92
N TYR A 146 -5.60 24.33 -25.62
CA TYR A 146 -6.21 25.06 -24.50
C TYR A 146 -7.75 25.17 -24.61
N ASP A 147 -8.28 25.33 -25.82
CA ASP A 147 -9.72 25.39 -26.10
C ASP A 147 -10.42 24.02 -26.00
N GLN A 148 -9.65 22.93 -25.97
CA GLN A 148 -10.12 21.55 -25.82
C GLN A 148 -10.08 21.09 -24.36
N TYR A 149 -9.12 21.58 -23.57
CA TYR A 149 -8.89 21.17 -22.19
C TYR A 149 -10.17 21.13 -21.34
N GLY A 150 -10.94 22.22 -21.32
CA GLY A 150 -12.14 22.30 -20.47
C GLY A 150 -13.24 21.28 -20.84
N ARG A 151 -13.24 20.75 -22.06
CA ARG A 151 -14.15 19.66 -22.48
C ARG A 151 -13.65 18.31 -21.99
N VAL A 152 -12.35 18.06 -22.13
CA VAL A 152 -11.69 16.83 -21.66
C VAL A 152 -11.77 16.70 -20.14
N GLN A 153 -11.44 17.75 -19.40
CA GLN A 153 -11.53 17.78 -17.95
C GLN A 153 -12.93 17.40 -17.46
N ARG A 154 -13.97 18.04 -18.01
CA ARG A 154 -15.37 17.75 -17.65
C ARG A 154 -15.80 16.32 -17.97
N GLU A 155 -15.34 15.74 -19.07
CA GLU A 155 -15.65 14.34 -19.41
C GLU A 155 -14.99 13.36 -18.42
N LEU A 156 -13.75 13.62 -18.02
CA LEU A 156 -13.04 12.79 -17.03
C LEU A 156 -13.70 12.91 -15.65
N GLU A 157 -13.90 14.13 -15.16
CA GLU A 157 -14.55 14.40 -13.86
C GLU A 157 -15.98 13.86 -13.82
N GLY A 158 -16.76 14.03 -14.90
CA GLY A 158 -18.13 13.53 -15.02
C GLY A 158 -18.25 12.00 -14.97
N ARG A 159 -17.14 11.28 -15.11
CA ARG A 159 -17.04 9.81 -14.99
C ARG A 159 -16.34 9.36 -13.70
N ASN A 160 -16.10 10.28 -12.77
CA ASN A 160 -15.33 10.04 -11.55
C ASN A 160 -13.90 9.54 -11.82
N ILE A 161 -13.30 9.96 -12.94
CA ILE A 161 -11.90 9.66 -13.24
C ILE A 161 -11.03 10.66 -12.49
N VAL A 162 -10.06 10.13 -11.76
CA VAL A 162 -9.12 10.94 -10.98
C VAL A 162 -8.11 11.57 -11.93
N ILE A 163 -8.14 12.90 -12.05
CA ILE A 163 -7.09 13.68 -12.71
C ILE A 163 -5.93 13.81 -11.71
N GLN A 164 -4.79 13.21 -12.05
CA GLN A 164 -3.60 13.20 -11.22
C GLN A 164 -2.81 14.51 -11.32
N SER A 165 -2.67 15.06 -12.54
CA SER A 165 -1.99 16.32 -12.77
C SER A 165 -2.47 16.98 -14.06
N VAL A 166 -2.30 18.29 -14.13
CA VAL A 166 -2.49 19.08 -15.34
C VAL A 166 -1.30 20.01 -15.48
N ASP A 167 -0.55 19.86 -16.57
CA ASP A 167 0.61 20.70 -16.88
C ASP A 167 0.26 21.65 -18.04
N PHE A 168 0.35 22.95 -17.77
CA PHE A 168 0.10 24.02 -18.74
C PHE A 168 1.42 24.46 -19.38
N THR A 169 1.64 24.04 -20.63
CA THR A 169 2.86 24.37 -21.40
C THR A 169 2.47 24.99 -22.75
N GLU A 170 3.13 24.65 -23.86
CA GLU A 170 2.67 24.98 -25.20
C GLU A 170 1.27 24.39 -25.48
N LYS A 171 1.04 23.16 -25.00
CA LYS A 171 -0.26 22.49 -24.94
C LYS A 171 -0.58 22.10 -23.50
N VAL A 172 -1.83 21.74 -23.25
CA VAL A 172 -2.27 21.25 -21.93
C VAL A 172 -2.09 19.74 -21.88
N LYS A 173 -1.29 19.27 -20.93
CA LYS A 173 -1.09 17.84 -20.67
C LYS A 173 -1.93 17.44 -19.47
N VAL A 174 -2.90 16.56 -19.68
CA VAL A 174 -3.78 16.03 -18.64
C VAL A 174 -3.36 14.60 -18.33
N THR A 175 -3.01 14.31 -17.09
CA THR A 175 -2.67 12.96 -16.61
C THR A 175 -3.80 12.46 -15.73
N ALA A 176 -4.37 11.29 -16.05
CA ALA A 176 -5.51 10.72 -15.36
C ALA A 176 -5.33 9.22 -15.06
N LEU A 177 -5.91 8.77 -13.95
CA LEU A 177 -5.92 7.37 -13.53
C LEU A 177 -7.21 6.70 -14.03
N VAL A 178 -7.09 5.75 -14.94
CA VAL A 178 -8.23 5.13 -15.61
C VAL A 178 -8.23 3.63 -15.35
N LYS A 179 -9.38 3.08 -14.96
CA LYS A 179 -9.51 1.63 -14.82
C LYS A 179 -9.27 0.96 -16.18
N PRO A 180 -8.56 -0.18 -16.24
CA PRO A 180 -8.31 -0.87 -17.50
C PRO A 180 -9.57 -1.19 -18.30
N ALA A 181 -10.69 -1.43 -17.61
CA ALA A 181 -11.99 -1.71 -18.24
C ALA A 181 -12.58 -0.50 -18.98
N ASP A 182 -12.29 0.72 -18.53
CA ASP A 182 -12.81 1.96 -19.09
C ASP A 182 -11.85 2.60 -20.10
N LEU A 183 -10.60 2.13 -20.16
CA LEU A 183 -9.51 2.76 -20.91
C LEU A 183 -9.86 3.03 -22.38
N GLU A 184 -10.38 2.04 -23.10
CA GLU A 184 -10.71 2.19 -24.52
C GLU A 184 -11.89 3.15 -24.75
N LEU A 185 -12.88 3.14 -23.84
CA LEU A 185 -13.98 4.09 -23.86
C LEU A 185 -13.44 5.52 -23.69
N ILE A 186 -12.57 5.75 -22.71
CA ILE A 186 -12.03 7.08 -22.43
C ILE A 186 -11.16 7.59 -23.58
N LYS A 187 -10.33 6.73 -24.18
CA LYS A 187 -9.57 7.09 -25.38
C LYS A 187 -10.47 7.57 -26.52
N ALA A 188 -11.57 6.84 -26.78
CA ALA A 188 -12.52 7.23 -27.81
C ALA A 188 -13.16 8.59 -27.50
N ARG A 189 -13.61 8.81 -26.26
CA ARG A 189 -14.21 10.08 -25.82
C ARG A 189 -13.26 11.25 -25.95
N VAL A 190 -11.99 11.09 -25.54
CA VAL A 190 -10.98 12.16 -25.67
C VAL A 190 -10.73 12.50 -27.14
N ARG A 191 -10.66 11.51 -28.03
CA ARG A 191 -10.52 11.75 -29.48
C ARG A 191 -11.73 12.51 -30.04
N ASP A 192 -12.94 12.11 -29.68
CA ASP A 192 -14.17 12.77 -30.17
C ASP A 192 -14.21 14.25 -29.73
N LEU A 193 -13.91 14.52 -28.45
CA LEU A 193 -13.95 15.87 -27.88
C LEU A 193 -12.90 16.81 -28.45
N THR A 194 -11.81 16.25 -28.98
CA THR A 194 -10.68 16.98 -29.58
C THR A 194 -10.68 16.92 -31.10
N SER A 195 -11.73 16.37 -31.73
CA SER A 195 -11.80 16.14 -33.17
C SER A 195 -10.56 15.40 -33.72
N GLY A 196 -10.00 14.50 -32.92
CA GLY A 196 -8.77 13.74 -33.22
C GLY A 196 -7.45 14.49 -32.96
N GLY A 197 -7.49 15.74 -32.49
CA GLY A 197 -6.29 16.55 -32.25
C GLY A 197 -5.49 16.20 -31.00
N ALA A 198 -6.06 15.38 -30.10
CA ALA A 198 -5.35 14.92 -28.90
C ALA A 198 -4.26 13.90 -29.22
N VAL A 199 -3.07 14.09 -28.65
CA VAL A 199 -2.09 13.01 -28.52
C VAL A 199 -2.41 12.25 -27.24
N ILE A 200 -2.62 10.94 -27.34
CA ILE A 200 -2.99 10.09 -26.19
C ILE A 200 -1.91 9.04 -25.99
N GLU A 201 -1.35 9.00 -24.79
CA GLU A 201 -0.37 8.02 -24.35
C GLU A 201 -0.92 7.23 -23.16
N VAL A 202 -0.61 5.94 -23.11
CA VAL A 202 -0.95 5.09 -21.97
C VAL A 202 0.30 4.42 -21.45
N GLN A 203 0.48 4.49 -20.15
CA GLN A 203 1.56 3.84 -19.43
C GLN A 203 0.99 2.81 -18.47
N GLU A 204 1.80 1.82 -18.12
CA GLU A 204 1.47 0.95 -17.00
C GLU A 204 1.31 1.82 -15.75
N GLY A 205 0.18 1.66 -15.08
CA GLY A 205 -0.13 2.43 -13.89
C GLY A 205 0.07 1.60 -12.63
N ARG A 206 -0.78 1.85 -11.64
CA ARG A 206 -0.55 1.38 -10.27
C ARG A 206 -1.85 1.14 -9.53
N TYR A 207 -1.75 0.40 -8.44
CA TYR A 207 -2.83 0.31 -7.47
C TYR A 207 -2.92 1.62 -6.69
N VAL A 208 -4.13 2.16 -6.59
CA VAL A 208 -4.42 3.35 -5.80
C VAL A 208 -5.57 3.06 -4.84
N PRO A 209 -5.58 3.70 -3.66
CA PRO A 209 -6.70 3.57 -2.73
C PRO A 209 -7.97 4.12 -3.39
N VAL A 210 -9.07 3.38 -3.27
CA VAL A 210 -10.40 3.71 -3.77
C VAL A 210 -11.38 3.56 -2.62
N ASP A 211 -11.61 4.67 -1.93
CA ASP A 211 -12.57 4.78 -0.84
C ASP A 211 -13.42 6.03 -1.03
#